data_AF-A0A2W7QY45-F1
#
_entry.id   AF-A0A2W7QY45-F1
#
_cell.length_a   1.000
_cell.length_b   1.000
_cell.length_c   1.000
_cell.angle_alpha   90.00
_cell.angle_beta   90.00
_cell.angle_gamma   90.00
#
_symmetry.space_group_name_H-M   'P 1'
#
loop_
_entity.id
_entity.type
_entity.pdbx_description
1 polymer ?
#
loop_
_entity_poly.entity_id
_entity_poly.type
_entity_poly.pdbx_seq_one_letter_code
_entity_poly.pdbx_strand_id
1 'polypeptide(L)'
;MTRPIAPIRDADWPEAVADLRTGFAGKMNVYRIMAHHPDLLRAWTGLRHHIVQSSALGRMRAEVVILRLAYKLSSSYEWNQHVLRGLDVGLSTKRIESLRGPVCDMAQDDAQLAGAVDMLLAHHRLPPEQLSQLETLIGRPAVLDLMATMGMYLTLGFMLNSTQCPLDDDVAADLAATAPDLMM
;
A
#
# COMPACT_ATOMS: atom_id res chain seq x y z
N MET A 1 25.70 6.28 -16.16
CA MET A 1 24.89 6.38 -14.94
C MET A 1 23.55 6.96 -15.33
N THR A 2 22.46 6.26 -15.07
CA THR A 2 21.09 6.76 -15.32
C THR A 2 20.76 7.85 -14.30
N ARG A 3 20.12 8.93 -14.75
CA ARG A 3 19.65 10.01 -13.86
C ARG A 3 18.56 9.44 -12.94
N PRO A 4 18.59 9.71 -11.61
CA PRO A 4 17.57 9.20 -10.70
C PRO A 4 16.19 9.75 -11.08
N ILE A 5 15.17 8.89 -11.02
CA ILE A 5 13.77 9.29 -11.18
C ILE A 5 13.33 9.85 -9.82
N ALA A 6 13.35 11.17 -9.68
CA ALA A 6 12.92 11.86 -8.47
C ALA A 6 11.46 12.35 -8.59
N PRO A 7 10.74 12.61 -7.47
CA PRO A 7 9.41 13.19 -7.52
C PRO A 7 9.38 14.48 -8.33
N ILE A 8 8.51 14.57 -9.34
CA ILE A 8 8.31 15.79 -10.13
C ILE A 8 7.80 16.93 -9.24
N ARG A 9 8.39 18.12 -9.40
CA ARG A 9 7.96 19.35 -8.71
C ARG A 9 6.76 19.99 -9.40
N ASP A 10 6.02 20.84 -8.71
CA ASP A 10 4.82 21.48 -9.27
C ASP A 10 5.06 22.30 -10.54
N ALA A 11 6.24 22.93 -10.65
CA ALA A 11 6.64 23.69 -11.83
C ALA A 11 6.93 22.81 -13.06
N ASP A 12 7.26 21.53 -12.82
CA ASP A 12 7.62 20.55 -13.83
C ASP A 12 6.46 19.56 -14.09
N TRP A 13 5.27 19.82 -13.52
CA TRP A 13 4.11 18.92 -13.62
C TRP A 13 3.62 18.81 -15.07
N PRO A 14 3.34 17.60 -15.58
CA PRO A 14 2.96 17.44 -16.98
C PRO A 14 1.58 18.03 -17.28
N GLU A 15 1.51 18.88 -18.30
CA GLU A 15 0.26 19.53 -18.73
C GLU A 15 -0.84 18.51 -19.07
N ALA A 16 -0.45 17.38 -19.66
CA ALA A 16 -1.37 16.30 -20.02
C ALA A 16 -2.19 15.79 -18.82
N VAL A 17 -1.70 15.90 -17.59
CA VAL A 17 -2.36 15.48 -16.33
C VAL A 17 -2.48 16.63 -15.33
N ALA A 18 -2.56 17.88 -15.81
CA ALA A 18 -2.67 19.07 -14.96
C ALA A 18 -3.86 19.02 -13.99
N ASP A 19 -4.96 18.37 -14.39
CA ASP A 19 -6.17 18.15 -13.58
C ASP A 19 -5.92 17.31 -12.33
N LEU A 20 -4.89 16.44 -12.33
CA LEU A 20 -4.57 15.56 -11.22
C LEU A 20 -3.64 16.21 -10.17
N ARG A 21 -3.03 17.36 -10.49
CA ARG A 21 -1.98 17.99 -9.67
C ARG A 21 -2.47 18.36 -8.27
N THR A 22 -3.66 18.93 -8.15
CA THR A 22 -4.18 19.40 -6.84
C THR A 22 -4.83 18.27 -6.02
N GLY A 23 -5.03 17.11 -6.64
CA GLY A 23 -5.62 15.93 -6.03
C GLY A 23 -4.59 15.04 -5.32
N PHE A 24 -4.90 13.74 -5.24
CA PHE A 24 -4.03 12.77 -4.57
C PHE A 24 -2.64 12.69 -5.23
N ALA A 25 -2.55 12.90 -6.55
CA ALA A 25 -1.34 12.63 -7.31
C ALA A 25 -0.23 13.67 -7.04
N GLY A 26 -0.56 14.95 -6.89
CA GLY A 26 0.42 15.95 -6.49
C GLY A 26 0.70 15.97 -4.99
N LYS A 27 -0.12 15.34 -4.15
CA LYS A 27 0.11 15.33 -2.69
C LYS A 27 1.11 14.28 -2.22
N MET A 28 1.36 13.23 -3.01
CA MET A 28 2.23 12.13 -2.60
C MET A 28 3.35 11.90 -3.61
N ASN A 29 4.58 11.75 -3.11
CA ASN A 29 5.79 11.55 -3.88
C ASN A 29 5.72 10.32 -4.80
N VAL A 30 5.06 9.23 -4.37
CA VAL A 30 4.88 8.04 -5.22
C VAL A 30 4.19 8.35 -6.56
N TYR A 31 3.20 9.25 -6.56
CA TYR A 31 2.48 9.62 -7.79
C TYR A 31 3.21 10.71 -8.57
N ARG A 32 4.04 11.51 -7.90
CA ARG A 32 5.00 12.42 -8.57
C ARG A 32 6.09 11.64 -9.31
N ILE A 33 6.48 10.46 -8.83
CA ILE A 33 7.32 9.51 -9.58
C ILE A 33 6.55 8.95 -10.78
N MET A 34 5.31 8.51 -10.58
CA MET A 34 4.47 7.99 -11.66
C MET A 34 4.17 9.04 -12.74
N ALA A 35 4.11 10.33 -12.38
CA ALA A 35 3.85 11.45 -13.29
C ALA A 35 4.92 11.62 -14.38
N HIS A 36 6.10 11.00 -14.26
CA HIS A 36 7.05 10.87 -15.38
C HIS A 36 6.45 10.13 -16.58
N HIS A 37 5.37 9.37 -16.37
CA HIS A 37 4.55 8.75 -17.41
C HIS A 37 3.06 9.16 -17.25
N PRO A 38 2.63 10.27 -17.87
CA PRO A 38 1.27 10.82 -17.70
C PRO A 38 0.13 9.85 -18.01
N ASP A 39 0.26 9.05 -19.09
CA ASP A 39 -0.77 8.06 -19.46
C ASP A 39 -0.93 6.96 -18.41
N LEU A 40 0.19 6.50 -17.83
CA LEU A 40 0.16 5.55 -16.71
C LEU A 40 -0.53 6.17 -15.50
N LEU A 41 -0.17 7.39 -15.10
CA LEU A 41 -0.81 8.07 -13.99
C LEU A 41 -2.31 8.23 -14.21
N ARG A 42 -2.75 8.58 -15.42
CA ARG A 42 -4.17 8.69 -15.75
C ARG A 42 -4.88 7.36 -15.66
N ALA A 43 -4.34 6.29 -16.24
CA ALA A 43 -4.93 4.95 -16.13
C ALA A 43 -5.00 4.48 -14.66
N TRP A 44 -4.00 4.83 -13.86
CA TRP A 44 -3.92 4.49 -12.44
C TRP A 44 -5.08 5.06 -11.62
N THR A 45 -5.60 6.25 -11.97
CA THR A 45 -6.67 6.91 -11.20
C THR A 45 -7.89 6.04 -11.00
N GLY A 46 -8.35 5.33 -12.04
CA GLY A 46 -9.53 4.48 -12.01
C GLY A 46 -9.33 3.25 -11.10
N LEU A 47 -8.20 2.55 -11.28
CA LEU A 47 -7.85 1.39 -10.45
C LEU A 47 -7.69 1.80 -8.98
N ARG A 48 -6.96 2.89 -8.72
CA ARG A 48 -6.77 3.43 -7.38
C ARG A 48 -8.10 3.81 -6.74
N HIS A 49 -9.01 4.44 -7.49
CA HIS A 49 -10.32 4.80 -6.96
C HIS A 49 -11.07 3.56 -6.45
N HIS A 50 -11.12 2.49 -7.25
CA HIS A 50 -11.72 1.22 -6.82
C HIS A 50 -11.07 0.69 -5.54
N ILE A 51 -9.75 0.48 -5.56
CA ILE A 51 -9.02 -0.17 -4.46
C ILE A 51 -9.04 0.66 -3.17
N VAL A 52 -8.88 1.99 -3.26
CA VAL A 52 -8.69 2.85 -2.08
C VAL A 52 -10.02 3.40 -1.55
N GLN A 53 -11.03 3.59 -2.39
CA GLN A 53 -12.30 4.24 -1.97
C GLN A 53 -13.49 3.29 -1.96
N SER A 54 -13.56 2.35 -2.91
CA SER A 54 -14.77 1.56 -3.19
C SER A 54 -14.60 0.06 -2.92
N SER A 55 -13.47 -0.34 -2.33
CA SER A 55 -13.11 -1.73 -2.09
C SER A 55 -14.05 -2.42 -1.10
N ALA A 56 -14.49 -3.63 -1.47
CA ALA A 56 -15.26 -4.53 -0.62
C ALA A 56 -14.44 -5.12 0.53
N LEU A 57 -13.10 -5.03 0.48
CA LEU A 57 -12.22 -5.50 1.56
C LEU A 57 -12.42 -4.69 2.85
N GLY A 58 -12.77 -3.41 2.72
CA GLY A 58 -12.89 -2.47 3.84
C GLY A 58 -11.54 -1.94 4.31
N ARG A 59 -11.54 -0.70 4.81
CA ARG A 59 -10.31 0.07 5.10
C ARG A 59 -9.36 -0.65 6.07
N MET A 60 -9.85 -1.12 7.21
CA MET A 60 -9.01 -1.75 8.24
C MET A 60 -8.30 -3.03 7.73
N ARG A 61 -9.00 -3.87 6.97
CA ARG A 61 -8.42 -5.11 6.42
C ARG A 61 -7.46 -4.81 5.28
N ALA A 62 -7.73 -3.77 4.48
CA ALA A 62 -6.79 -3.30 3.47
C ALA A 62 -5.46 -2.86 4.11
N GLU A 63 -5.50 -2.13 5.23
CA GLU A 63 -4.26 -1.73 5.92
C GLU A 63 -3.43 -2.94 6.41
N VAL A 64 -4.06 -4.01 6.89
CA VAL A 64 -3.37 -5.26 7.26
C VAL A 64 -2.65 -5.87 6.06
N VAL A 65 -3.34 -5.96 4.91
CA VAL A 65 -2.79 -6.50 3.66
C VAL A 65 -1.62 -5.65 3.17
N ILE A 66 -1.78 -4.32 3.18
CA ILE A 66 -0.79 -3.37 2.68
C ILE A 66 0.45 -3.34 3.58
N LEU A 67 0.27 -3.22 4.90
CA LEU A 67 1.39 -3.22 5.85
C LEU A 67 2.18 -4.53 5.81
N ARG A 68 1.49 -5.68 5.73
CA ARG A 68 2.18 -6.96 5.57
C ARG A 68 2.99 -6.98 4.28
N LEU A 69 2.40 -6.59 3.15
CA LEU A 69 3.09 -6.56 1.86
C LEU A 69 4.29 -5.61 1.86
N ALA A 70 4.10 -4.38 2.36
CA ALA A 70 5.15 -3.37 2.46
C ALA A 70 6.36 -3.88 3.26
N TYR A 71 6.11 -4.55 4.38
CA TYR A 71 7.17 -5.20 5.16
C TYR A 71 7.89 -6.30 4.37
N LYS A 72 7.15 -7.17 3.69
CA LYS A 72 7.71 -8.27 2.87
C LYS A 72 8.52 -7.76 1.67
N LEU A 73 8.17 -6.60 1.12
CA LEU A 73 8.91 -5.94 0.04
C LEU A 73 10.04 -5.04 0.54
N SER A 74 10.20 -4.89 1.87
CA SER A 74 11.10 -3.89 2.47
C SER A 74 10.86 -2.47 1.93
N SER A 75 9.59 -2.12 1.65
CA SER A 75 9.23 -0.78 1.18
C SER A 75 8.95 0.13 2.36
N SER A 76 9.97 0.90 2.79
CA SER A 76 9.84 1.84 3.92
C SER A 76 8.80 2.93 3.64
N TYR A 77 8.72 3.42 2.40
CA TYR A 77 7.73 4.42 2.01
C TYR A 77 6.29 3.93 2.24
N GLU A 78 5.94 2.73 1.71
CA GLU A 78 4.60 2.18 1.88
C GLU A 78 4.31 1.88 3.34
N TRP A 79 5.26 1.26 4.04
CA TRP A 79 5.11 0.94 5.45
C TRP A 79 4.79 2.22 6.25
N ASN A 80 5.62 3.25 6.13
CA ASN A 80 5.48 4.48 6.92
C ASN A 80 4.18 5.25 6.59
N GLN A 81 3.80 5.35 5.31
CA GLN A 81 2.49 5.90 4.91
C GLN A 81 1.31 5.15 5.54
N HIS A 82 1.41 3.82 5.56
CA HIS A 82 0.31 2.96 5.98
C HIS A 82 0.26 2.71 7.49
N VAL A 83 1.33 2.98 8.24
CA VAL A 83 1.26 3.02 9.71
C VAL A 83 0.25 4.09 10.14
N LEU A 84 0.38 5.32 9.63
CA LEU A 84 -0.54 6.42 9.98
C LEU A 84 -1.98 6.11 9.56
N ARG A 85 -2.18 5.56 8.36
CA ARG A 85 -3.53 5.15 7.90
C ARG A 85 -4.10 4.01 8.72
N GLY A 86 -3.27 3.04 9.09
CA GLY A 86 -3.62 1.96 10.00
C GLY A 86 -4.12 2.49 11.34
N LEU A 87 -3.42 3.46 11.92
CA LEU A 87 -3.83 4.12 13.16
C LEU A 87 -5.15 4.87 12.99
N ASP A 88 -5.33 5.64 11.90
CA ASP A 88 -6.56 6.38 11.59
C ASP A 88 -7.80 5.47 11.51
N VAL A 89 -7.65 4.27 10.97
CA VAL A 89 -8.73 3.29 10.88
C VAL A 89 -8.90 2.44 12.15
N GLY A 90 -8.13 2.70 13.20
CA GLY A 90 -8.26 2.09 14.51
C GLY A 90 -7.42 0.83 14.75
N LEU A 91 -6.40 0.55 13.93
CA LEU A 91 -5.38 -0.44 14.31
C LEU A 91 -4.57 0.11 15.48
N SER A 92 -4.28 -0.73 16.48
CA SER A 92 -3.36 -0.35 17.56
C SER A 92 -1.91 -0.49 17.09
N THR A 93 -0.99 0.23 17.74
CA THR A 93 0.45 0.11 17.48
C THR A 93 0.95 -1.33 17.62
N LYS A 94 0.47 -2.06 18.64
CA LYS A 94 0.78 -3.48 18.83
C LYS A 94 0.30 -4.35 17.66
N ARG A 95 -0.89 -4.07 17.13
CA ARG A 95 -1.45 -4.82 15.99
C ARG A 95 -0.64 -4.57 14.73
N ILE A 96 -0.25 -3.31 14.47
CA ILE A 96 0.64 -2.94 13.36
C ILE A 96 2.01 -3.60 13.52
N GLU A 97 2.62 -3.52 14.71
CA GLU A 97 3.93 -4.12 14.97
C GLU A 97 3.93 -5.63 14.73
N SER A 98 2.84 -6.33 15.09
CA SER A 98 2.71 -7.77 14.84
C SER A 98 2.83 -8.14 13.36
N LEU A 99 2.50 -7.23 12.43
CA LEU A 99 2.57 -7.46 10.99
C LEU A 99 3.99 -7.62 10.45
N ARG A 100 5.02 -7.24 11.23
CA ARG A 100 6.44 -7.52 10.97
C ARG A 100 6.84 -8.95 11.32
N GLY A 101 6.08 -9.57 12.22
CA GLY A 101 6.39 -10.86 12.82
C GLY A 101 5.81 -12.08 12.09
N PRO A 102 5.91 -13.26 12.70
CA PRO A 102 5.20 -14.46 12.29
C PRO A 102 3.68 -14.29 12.31
N VAL A 103 2.97 -14.89 11.35
CA VAL A 103 1.50 -14.82 11.30
C VAL A 103 0.80 -15.47 12.50
N CYS A 104 1.47 -16.40 13.19
CA CYS A 104 0.93 -17.06 14.39
C CYS A 104 0.79 -16.12 15.60
N ASP A 105 1.48 -14.98 15.59
CA ASP A 105 1.46 -14.01 16.68
C ASP A 105 0.38 -12.92 16.46
N MET A 106 -0.31 -12.97 15.32
CA MET A 106 -1.35 -12.02 14.93
C MET A 106 -2.74 -12.47 15.42
N ALA A 107 -3.68 -11.52 15.48
CA ALA A 107 -5.09 -11.86 15.69
C ALA A 107 -5.61 -12.76 14.55
N GLN A 108 -6.58 -13.62 14.83
CA GLN A 108 -7.04 -14.66 13.88
C GLN A 108 -7.34 -14.12 12.47
N ASP A 109 -8.13 -13.06 12.37
CA ASP A 109 -8.47 -12.46 11.06
C ASP A 109 -7.24 -11.88 10.36
N ASP A 110 -6.34 -11.22 11.09
CA ASP A 110 -5.11 -10.66 10.53
C ASP A 110 -4.16 -11.74 10.06
N ALA A 111 -4.05 -12.84 10.80
CA ALA A 111 -3.25 -13.99 10.42
C ALA A 111 -3.73 -14.61 9.11
N GLN A 112 -5.05 -14.66 8.88
CA GLN A 112 -5.63 -15.13 7.61
C GLN A 112 -5.28 -14.19 6.45
N LEU A 113 -5.42 -12.87 6.64
CA LEU A 113 -5.12 -11.87 5.61
C LEU A 113 -3.61 -11.79 5.31
N ALA A 114 -2.77 -11.70 6.34
CA ALA A 114 -1.32 -11.67 6.21
C ALA A 114 -0.77 -13.00 5.65
N GLY A 115 -1.37 -14.13 6.04
CA GLY A 115 -1.05 -15.44 5.48
C GLY A 115 -1.41 -15.54 4.00
N ALA A 116 -2.50 -14.91 3.55
CA ALA A 116 -2.84 -14.81 2.14
C ALA A 116 -1.80 -14.00 1.36
N VAL A 117 -1.32 -12.88 1.95
CA VAL A 117 -0.23 -12.07 1.39
C VAL A 117 1.03 -12.90 1.22
N ASP A 118 1.46 -13.61 2.26
CA ASP A 118 2.66 -14.44 2.23
C ASP A 118 2.55 -15.54 1.17
N MET A 119 1.39 -16.20 1.05
CA MET A 119 1.14 -17.26 0.06
C MET A 119 1.15 -16.74 -1.38
N LEU A 120 0.53 -15.59 -1.63
CA LEU A 120 0.52 -14.98 -2.96
C LEU A 120 1.92 -14.50 -3.37
N LEU A 121 2.73 -14.01 -2.45
CA LEU A 121 4.13 -13.65 -2.73
C LEU A 121 5.01 -14.87 -3.01
N ALA A 122 4.88 -15.94 -2.19
CA ALA A 122 5.76 -17.10 -2.29
C ALA A 122 5.38 -18.05 -3.43
N HIS A 123 4.07 -18.17 -3.73
CA HIS A 123 3.54 -19.20 -4.62
C HIS A 123 2.70 -18.67 -5.77
N HIS A 124 2.47 -17.35 -5.82
CA HIS A 124 1.69 -16.67 -6.87
C HIS A 124 0.24 -17.16 -7.00
N ARG A 125 -0.28 -17.84 -5.97
CA ARG A 125 -1.66 -18.33 -5.90
C ARG A 125 -2.05 -18.66 -4.46
N LEU A 126 -3.35 -18.62 -4.19
CA LEU A 126 -3.93 -19.21 -2.98
C LEU A 126 -4.30 -20.68 -3.23
N PRO A 127 -3.97 -21.60 -2.31
CA PRO A 127 -4.53 -22.96 -2.34
C PRO A 127 -6.07 -22.94 -2.22
N PRO A 128 -6.78 -23.93 -2.79
CA PRO A 128 -8.25 -23.96 -2.77
C PRO A 128 -8.86 -23.89 -1.37
N GLU A 129 -8.23 -24.54 -0.39
CA GLU A 129 -8.69 -24.53 1.00
C GLU A 129 -8.61 -23.12 1.61
N GLN A 130 -7.47 -22.44 1.45
CA GLN A 130 -7.28 -21.07 1.94
C GLN A 130 -8.20 -20.08 1.22
N LEU A 131 -8.42 -20.25 -0.09
CA LEU A 131 -9.37 -19.45 -0.85
C LEU A 131 -10.79 -19.57 -0.28
N SER A 132 -11.24 -20.80 0.00
CA SER A 132 -12.55 -21.07 0.60
C SER A 132 -12.69 -20.46 2.01
N GLN A 133 -11.63 -20.56 2.82
CA GLN A 133 -11.60 -19.95 4.15
C GLN A 133 -11.72 -18.42 4.09
N LEU A 134 -10.98 -17.76 3.19
CA LEU A 134 -11.09 -16.31 2.99
C LEU A 134 -12.45 -15.91 2.43
N GLU A 135 -13.01 -16.67 1.47
CA GLU A 135 -14.36 -16.39 0.96
C GLU A 135 -15.41 -16.44 2.08
N THR A 136 -15.26 -17.38 3.02
CA THR A 136 -16.14 -17.47 4.19
C THR A 136 -15.95 -16.28 5.15
N LEU A 137 -14.71 -15.83 5.34
CA LEU A 137 -14.37 -14.77 6.29
C LEU A 137 -14.76 -13.37 5.81
N ILE A 138 -14.44 -13.04 4.55
CA ILE A 138 -14.56 -11.68 4.01
C ILE A 138 -15.50 -11.57 2.81
N GLY A 139 -15.96 -12.69 2.25
CA GLY A 139 -16.79 -12.72 1.05
C GLY A 139 -15.97 -12.64 -0.24
N ARG A 140 -16.51 -13.24 -1.30
CA ARG A 140 -15.83 -13.33 -2.61
C ARG A 140 -15.39 -11.97 -3.19
N PRO A 141 -16.21 -10.89 -3.18
CA PRO A 141 -15.77 -9.60 -3.69
C PRO A 141 -14.52 -9.07 -2.97
N ALA A 142 -14.47 -9.20 -1.63
CA ALA A 142 -13.34 -8.77 -0.82
C ALA A 142 -12.08 -9.61 -1.06
N VAL A 143 -12.23 -10.91 -1.36
CA VAL A 143 -11.11 -11.77 -1.75
C VAL A 143 -10.46 -11.30 -3.05
N LEU A 144 -11.26 -10.93 -4.04
CA LEU A 144 -10.74 -10.36 -5.30
C LEU A 144 -10.07 -9.01 -5.05
N ASP A 145 -10.68 -8.16 -4.22
CA ASP A 145 -10.10 -6.86 -3.86
C ASP A 145 -8.81 -7.00 -3.04
N LEU A 146 -8.64 -8.05 -2.23
CA LEU A 146 -7.37 -8.37 -1.57
C LEU A 146 -6.27 -8.61 -2.61
N MET A 147 -6.54 -9.46 -3.61
CA MET A 147 -5.56 -9.74 -4.67
C MET A 147 -5.25 -8.50 -5.51
N ALA A 148 -6.28 -7.70 -5.84
CA ALA A 148 -6.11 -6.46 -6.57
C ALA A 148 -5.31 -5.42 -5.76
N THR A 149 -5.58 -5.31 -4.46
CA THR A 149 -4.80 -4.47 -3.52
C THR A 149 -3.35 -4.91 -3.53
N MET A 150 -3.07 -6.21 -3.38
CA MET A 150 -1.70 -6.72 -3.46
C MET A 150 -1.01 -6.37 -4.77
N GLY A 151 -1.66 -6.55 -5.92
CA GLY A 151 -1.08 -6.21 -7.22
C GLY A 151 -0.76 -4.72 -7.36
N MET A 152 -1.65 -3.85 -6.86
CA MET A 152 -1.46 -2.40 -6.85
C MET A 152 -0.24 -2.00 -6.00
N TYR A 153 -0.15 -2.50 -4.77
CA TYR A 153 0.96 -2.16 -3.88
C TYR A 153 2.27 -2.88 -4.24
N LEU A 154 2.22 -4.04 -4.91
CA LEU A 154 3.42 -4.62 -5.55
C LEU A 154 3.99 -3.68 -6.61
N THR A 155 3.11 -3.14 -7.45
CA THR A 155 3.50 -2.19 -8.51
C THR A 155 4.10 -0.92 -7.90
N LEU A 156 3.49 -0.37 -6.85
CA LEU A 156 4.03 0.80 -6.14
C LEU A 156 5.35 0.48 -5.43
N GLY A 157 5.44 -0.61 -4.68
CA GLY A 157 6.66 -1.07 -4.04
C GLY A 157 7.83 -1.21 -5.02
N PHE A 158 7.60 -1.73 -6.23
CA PHE A 158 8.63 -1.76 -7.28
C PHE A 158 9.10 -0.37 -7.69
N MET A 159 8.18 0.57 -7.93
CA MET A 159 8.56 1.95 -8.25
C MET A 159 9.34 2.57 -7.09
N LEU A 160 8.78 2.54 -5.88
CA LEU A 160 9.34 3.16 -4.68
C LEU A 160 10.74 2.68 -4.37
N ASN A 161 10.95 1.36 -4.36
CA ASN A 161 12.25 0.76 -4.03
C ASN A 161 13.27 1.01 -5.16
N SER A 162 12.85 0.92 -6.43
CA SER A 162 13.75 1.12 -7.56
C SER A 162 14.19 2.58 -7.71
N THR A 163 13.31 3.53 -7.36
CA THR A 163 13.61 4.96 -7.46
C THR A 163 14.13 5.58 -6.17
N GLN A 164 14.17 4.81 -5.06
CA GLN A 164 14.51 5.32 -3.73
C GLN A 164 13.67 6.55 -3.36
N CYS A 165 12.36 6.44 -3.59
CA CYS A 165 11.44 7.55 -3.38
C CYS A 165 11.48 8.02 -1.92
N PRO A 166 11.72 9.33 -1.65
CA PRO A 166 11.67 9.84 -0.28
C PRO A 166 10.23 9.80 0.25
N LEU A 167 10.10 9.54 1.55
CA LEU A 167 8.84 9.70 2.28
C LEU A 167 8.34 11.15 2.14
N ASP A 168 7.02 11.33 2.18
CA ASP A 168 6.42 12.66 2.20
C ASP A 168 6.74 13.36 3.54
N ASP A 169 7.11 14.64 3.49
CA ASP A 169 7.60 15.38 4.65
C ASP A 169 6.58 15.45 5.80
N ASP A 170 5.29 15.59 5.44
CA ASP A 170 4.18 15.59 6.39
C ASP A 170 4.02 14.23 7.08
N VAL A 171 4.08 13.14 6.31
CA VAL A 171 4.03 11.77 6.84
C VAL A 171 5.22 11.48 7.74
N ALA A 172 6.42 11.92 7.36
CA ALA A 172 7.61 11.76 8.19
C ALA A 172 7.47 12.49 9.54
N ALA A 173 6.97 13.72 9.52
CA ALA A 173 6.75 14.51 10.73
C ALA A 173 5.67 13.88 11.64
N ASP A 174 4.53 13.50 11.06
CA ASP A 174 3.41 12.91 11.81
C ASP A 174 3.77 11.56 12.43
N LEU A 175 4.52 10.73 11.69
CA LEU A 175 4.96 9.43 12.20
C LEU A 175 5.97 9.59 13.34
N ALA A 176 6.92 10.52 13.22
CA ALA A 176 7.86 10.83 14.30
C ALA A 176 7.16 11.31 15.57
N ALA A 177 6.04 12.04 15.44
CA ALA A 177 5.26 12.53 16.58
C ALA A 177 4.35 11.46 17.20
N THR A 178 3.81 10.54 16.38
CA THR A 178 2.72 9.65 16.79
C THR A 178 3.18 8.23 17.11
N ALA A 179 4.09 7.68 16.31
CA ALA A 179 4.51 6.28 16.39
C ALA A 179 5.94 6.07 15.87
N PRO A 180 6.95 6.74 16.47
CA PRO A 180 8.33 6.67 15.98
C PRO A 180 8.92 5.26 16.00
N ASP A 181 8.52 4.42 16.97
CA ASP A 181 8.99 3.03 17.11
C ASP A 181 8.49 2.12 15.98
N LEU A 182 7.44 2.51 15.27
CA LEU A 182 6.89 1.79 14.12
C LEU A 182 7.50 2.25 12.79
N MET A 183 8.47 3.16 12.78
CA MET A 183 9.08 3.59 11.51
C MET A 183 10.00 2.48 10.95
N MET A 184 10.10 2.40 9.62
CA MET A 184 11.09 1.60 8.88
C MET A 184 12.07 2.49 8.13
#